data_AF-A0A316WAY9-F1
#
_entry.id   AF-A0A316WAY9-F1
#
_cell.length_a   1.000
_cell.length_b   1.000
_cell.length_c   1.000
_cell.angle_alpha   90.00
_cell.angle_beta   90.00
_cell.angle_gamma   90.00
#
_symmetry.space_group_name_H-M   'P 1'
#
loop_
_entity.id
_entity.type
_entity.pdbx_description
1 polymer ?
#
loop_
_entity_poly.entity_id
_entity_poly.type
_entity_poly.pdbx_seq_one_letter_code
_entity_poly.pdbx_strand_id
1 'polypeptide(L)'
;MKLLIAVVNTEETIYKIKIILSLKKLLENGKKLQKEIRGNKIVYSYHGVASNALLRKATINDTLNGHTSPKAVTLISIVEGMGFTMTDFSKEFDNISEKEIQIYLQEHP
;
A
#
# COMPACT_ATOMS: atom_id res chain seq x y z
N MET A 1 -32.33 -8.87 -2.88
CA MET A 1 -31.21 -9.44 -2.11
C MET A 1 -29.92 -8.64 -2.39
N LYS A 2 -29.81 -7.40 -1.87
CA LYS A 2 -28.64 -6.51 -2.05
C LYS A 2 -28.03 -6.03 -0.73
N LEU A 3 -28.55 -6.51 0.40
CA LEU A 3 -28.18 -6.07 1.74
C LEU A 3 -27.07 -6.91 2.40
N LEU A 4 -26.81 -8.14 1.92
CA LEU A 4 -25.86 -9.04 2.60
C LEU A 4 -24.38 -8.70 2.35
N ILE A 5 -24.02 -8.13 1.19
CA ILE A 5 -22.61 -7.79 0.88
C ILE A 5 -22.14 -6.56 1.67
N ALA A 6 -23.06 -5.69 2.09
CA ALA A 6 -22.75 -4.48 2.87
C ALA A 6 -22.45 -4.74 4.36
N VAL A 7 -22.71 -5.96 4.88
CA VAL A 7 -22.67 -6.26 6.33
C VAL A 7 -21.37 -6.97 6.77
N VAL A 8 -20.48 -7.35 5.85
CA VAL A 8 -19.31 -8.19 6.20
C VAL A 8 -17.99 -7.39 6.37
N ASN A 9 -17.93 -6.14 5.90
CA ASN A 9 -16.70 -5.35 5.99
C ASN A 9 -16.79 -4.34 7.12
N THR A 10 -16.01 -4.56 8.19
CA THR A 10 -15.86 -3.60 9.28
C THR A 10 -15.12 -2.36 8.77
N GLU A 11 -15.27 -1.22 9.47
CA GLU A 11 -14.47 -0.02 9.20
C GLU A 11 -12.96 -0.34 9.21
N GLU A 12 -12.54 -1.25 10.09
CA GLU A 12 -11.17 -1.76 10.15
C GLU A 12 -10.74 -2.43 8.83
N THR A 13 -11.59 -3.28 8.24
CA THR A 13 -11.33 -3.90 6.93
C THR A 13 -11.18 -2.84 5.85
N ILE A 14 -12.06 -1.84 5.83
CA ILE A 14 -12.01 -0.74 4.85
C ILE A 14 -10.69 0.02 4.99
N TYR A 15 -10.31 0.42 6.20
CA TYR A 15 -9.05 1.13 6.43
C TYR A 15 -7.82 0.30 6.10
N LYS A 16 -7.83 -1.01 6.39
CA LYS A 16 -6.76 -1.93 5.97
C LYS A 16 -6.62 -1.95 4.45
N ILE A 17 -7.73 -2.06 3.71
CA ILE A 17 -7.72 -2.03 2.24
C ILE A 17 -7.16 -0.71 1.73
N LYS A 18 -7.61 0.42 2.28
CA LYS A 18 -7.07 1.74 1.92
C LYS A 18 -5.57 1.81 2.13
N ILE A 19 -5.04 1.36 3.28
CA ILE A 19 -3.58 1.30 3.53
C ILE A 19 -2.86 0.51 2.44
N ILE A 20 -3.35 -0.69 2.13
CA ILE A 20 -2.74 -1.58 1.13
C ILE A 20 -2.72 -0.91 -0.24
N LEU A 21 -3.86 -0.37 -0.68
CA LEU A 21 -4.00 0.28 -1.97
C LEU A 21 -3.10 1.52 -2.09
N SER A 22 -3.02 2.35 -1.04
CA SER A 22 -2.13 3.51 -1.02
C SER A 22 -0.66 3.11 -1.16
N LEU A 23 -0.22 2.08 -0.42
CA LEU A 23 1.14 1.58 -0.53
C LEU A 23 1.45 0.99 -1.91
N LYS A 24 0.49 0.29 -2.53
CA LYS A 24 0.62 -0.19 -3.93
C LYS A 24 0.75 0.97 -4.91
N LYS A 25 -0.08 2.02 -4.77
CA LYS A 25 -0.02 3.21 -5.63
C LYS A 25 1.32 3.94 -5.51
N LEU A 26 1.80 4.16 -4.29
CA LEU A 26 3.13 4.76 -4.06
C LEU A 26 4.23 3.92 -4.71
N LEU A 27 4.20 2.59 -4.55
CA LEU A 27 5.17 1.71 -5.19
C LEU A 27 5.15 1.84 -6.72
N GLU A 28 3.98 1.85 -7.35
CA GLU A 28 3.84 2.02 -8.80
C GLU A 28 4.26 3.41 -9.27
N ASN A 29 3.94 4.46 -8.52
CA ASN A 29 4.41 5.82 -8.81
C ASN A 29 5.93 5.91 -8.74
N GLY A 30 6.54 5.30 -7.73
CA GLY A 30 7.98 5.18 -7.61
C GLY A 30 8.65 4.45 -8.79
N LYS A 31 8.07 3.33 -9.23
CA LYS A 31 8.52 2.62 -10.44
C LYS A 31 8.47 3.49 -11.70
N LYS A 32 7.47 4.35 -11.84
CA LYS A 32 7.39 5.31 -12.95
C LYS A 32 8.50 6.36 -12.85
N LEU A 33 8.68 6.97 -11.68
CA LEU A 33 9.74 7.96 -11.43
C LEU A 33 11.15 7.39 -11.68
N GLN A 34 11.38 6.12 -11.35
CA GLN A 34 12.66 5.45 -11.61
C GLN A 34 13.00 5.37 -13.11
N LYS A 35 11.98 5.25 -13.97
CA LYS A 35 12.18 5.23 -15.43
C LYS A 35 12.48 6.61 -16.00
N GLU A 36 11.96 7.66 -15.36
CA GLU A 36 12.03 9.04 -15.84
C GLU A 36 13.29 9.78 -15.33
N ILE A 37 13.73 9.50 -14.10
CA ILE A 37 14.83 10.23 -13.45
C ILE A 37 16.12 9.42 -13.50
N ARG A 38 17.06 9.86 -14.35
CA ARG A 38 18.44 9.35 -14.34
C ARG A 38 19.09 9.66 -12.99
N GLY A 39 19.53 8.63 -12.27
CA GLY A 39 20.20 8.77 -10.97
C GLY A 39 19.33 8.48 -9.75
N ASN A 40 18.05 8.12 -9.92
CA ASN A 40 17.24 7.62 -8.81
C ASN A 40 17.82 6.28 -8.29
N LYS A 41 18.31 6.29 -7.04
CA LYS A 41 18.94 5.13 -6.40
C LYS A 41 17.94 4.21 -5.71
N ILE A 42 16.67 4.62 -5.60
CA ILE A 42 15.64 3.82 -4.93
C ILE A 42 15.21 2.69 -5.86
N VAL A 43 15.25 1.46 -5.34
CA VAL A 43 14.82 0.26 -6.06
C VAL A 43 13.39 -0.09 -5.65
N TYR A 44 12.44 0.20 -6.53
CA TYR A 44 11.00 -0.02 -6.29
C TYR A 44 10.57 -1.47 -6.56
N SER A 45 11.22 -2.41 -5.89
CA SER A 45 10.85 -3.82 -5.81
C SER A 45 10.62 -4.21 -4.34
N TYR A 46 9.95 -5.33 -4.08
CA TYR A 46 9.71 -5.75 -2.69
C TYR A 46 11.02 -5.94 -1.90
N HIS A 47 12.08 -6.42 -2.57
CA HIS A 47 13.39 -6.56 -1.94
C HIS A 47 14.07 -5.20 -1.74
N GLY A 48 14.00 -4.30 -2.73
CA GLY A 48 14.60 -2.97 -2.61
C GLY A 48 13.94 -2.13 -1.51
N VAL A 49 12.61 -2.12 -1.46
CA VAL A 49 11.86 -1.44 -0.39
C VAL A 49 12.17 -2.06 0.97
N ALA A 50 12.24 -3.39 1.08
CA ALA A 50 12.61 -4.06 2.32
C ALA A 50 13.99 -3.61 2.82
N SER A 51 14.97 -3.53 1.92
CA SER A 51 16.33 -3.06 2.24
C SER A 51 16.31 -1.61 2.74
N ASN A 52 15.61 -0.72 2.03
CA ASN A 52 15.55 0.71 2.38
C ASN A 52 14.77 0.97 3.67
N ALA A 53 13.71 0.20 3.91
CA ALA A 53 12.86 0.30 5.10
C ALA A 53 13.45 -0.39 6.34
N LEU A 54 14.59 -1.09 6.20
CA LEU A 54 15.17 -1.95 7.25
C LEU A 54 14.19 -3.03 7.75
N LEU A 55 13.38 -3.56 6.83
CA LEU A 55 12.36 -4.58 7.11
C LEU A 55 12.70 -5.90 6.41
N ARG A 56 12.11 -7.00 6.90
CA ARG A 56 12.18 -8.28 6.19
C ARG A 56 11.33 -8.20 4.92
N LYS A 57 11.80 -8.79 3.82
CA LYS A 57 11.04 -8.90 2.56
C LYS A 57 9.67 -9.54 2.77
N ALA A 58 9.57 -10.52 3.68
CA ALA A 58 8.31 -11.16 4.05
C ALA A 58 7.29 -10.13 4.59
N THR A 59 7.72 -9.22 5.46
CA THR A 59 6.86 -8.16 6.00
C THR A 59 6.31 -7.24 4.90
N ILE A 60 7.15 -6.84 3.95
CA ILE A 60 6.73 -6.04 2.78
C ILE A 60 5.70 -6.82 1.95
N ASN A 61 6.00 -8.09 1.65
CA ASN A 61 5.13 -8.95 0.87
C ASN A 61 3.77 -9.15 1.55
N ASP A 62 3.76 -9.48 2.83
CA ASP A 62 2.54 -9.73 3.60
C ASP A 62 1.69 -8.48 3.78
N THR A 63 2.33 -7.30 3.87
CA THR A 63 1.62 -6.02 3.92
C THR A 63 1.01 -5.69 2.56
N LEU A 64 1.82 -5.70 1.48
CA LEU A 64 1.36 -5.28 0.16
C LEU A 64 0.38 -6.27 -0.48
N ASN A 65 0.38 -7.54 -0.08
CA ASN A 65 -0.61 -8.52 -0.52
C ASN A 65 -1.80 -8.65 0.46
N GLY A 66 -1.85 -7.81 1.50
CA GLY A 66 -2.99 -7.75 2.43
C GLY A 66 -3.11 -8.92 3.42
N HIS A 67 -2.11 -9.78 3.52
CA HIS A 67 -2.05 -10.84 4.52
C HIS A 67 -2.03 -10.27 5.95
N THR A 68 -1.37 -9.12 6.14
CA THR A 68 -1.27 -8.44 7.45
C THR A 68 -1.54 -6.96 7.32
N SER A 69 -2.03 -6.34 8.41
CA SER A 69 -2.08 -4.87 8.52
C SER A 69 -0.80 -4.39 9.22
N PRO A 70 -0.08 -3.39 8.66
CA PRO A 70 1.13 -2.90 9.28
C PRO A 70 0.79 -2.08 10.54
N LYS A 71 1.60 -2.23 11.59
CA LYS A 71 1.59 -1.25 12.69
C LYS A 71 2.09 0.10 12.18
N ALA A 72 1.76 1.19 12.87
CA ALA A 72 2.14 2.55 12.47
C ALA A 72 3.63 2.71 12.13
N VAL A 73 4.54 2.17 12.96
CA VAL A 73 5.99 2.22 12.71
C VAL A 73 6.34 1.51 11.39
N THR A 74 5.78 0.32 11.16
CA THR A 74 6.00 -0.43 9.91
C THR A 74 5.48 0.33 8.70
N LEU A 75 4.29 0.94 8.81
CA LEU A 75 3.73 1.76 7.74
C LEU A 75 4.66 2.92 7.37
N ILE A 76 5.13 3.67 8.38
CA ILE A 76 6.07 4.79 8.20
C ILE A 76 7.36 4.31 7.53
N SER A 77 7.97 3.23 8.03
CA SER A 77 9.20 2.68 7.43
C SER A 77 9.01 2.25 5.97
N ILE A 78 7.86 1.69 5.62
CA ILE A 78 7.56 1.31 4.22
C ILE A 78 7.47 2.56 3.34
N VAL A 79 6.70 3.56 3.77
CA VAL A 79 6.51 4.81 3.01
C VAL A 79 7.84 5.53 2.79
N GLU A 80 8.63 5.70 3.84
CA GLU A 80 9.95 6.34 3.75
C GLU A 80 10.97 5.46 3.00
N GLY A 81 10.88 4.14 3.11
CA GLY A 81 11.72 3.20 2.34
C GLY A 81 11.45 3.22 0.84
N MET A 82 10.25 3.67 0.44
CA MET A 82 9.92 4.00 -0.95
C MET A 82 10.35 5.43 -1.33
N GLY A 83 10.89 6.23 -0.41
CA GLY A 83 11.30 7.61 -0.66
C GLY A 83 10.15 8.62 -0.71
N PHE A 84 8.98 8.26 -0.17
CA PHE A 84 7.83 9.15 -0.07
C PHE A 84 7.65 9.65 1.37
N THR A 85 6.87 10.72 1.53
CA THR A 85 6.49 11.24 2.84
C THR A 85 5.15 10.69 3.30
N MET A 86 4.85 10.78 4.61
CA MET A 86 3.51 10.47 5.12
C MET A 86 2.43 11.39 4.55
N THR A 87 2.79 12.59 4.09
CA THR A 87 1.88 13.49 3.35
C THR A 87 1.53 12.93 1.97
N ASP A 88 2.47 12.28 1.28
CA ASP A 88 2.19 11.63 -0.01
C ASP A 88 1.31 10.39 0.21
N PHE A 89 1.58 9.63 1.27
CA PHE A 89 0.73 8.53 1.68
C PHE A 89 -0.71 8.99 1.99
N SER A 90 -0.88 10.05 2.78
CA SER A 90 -2.21 10.52 3.17
C SER A 90 -3.02 10.96 1.95
N LYS A 91 -2.40 11.62 0.97
CA LYS A 91 -3.05 11.98 -0.30
C LYS A 91 -3.55 10.74 -1.04
N GLU A 92 -2.74 9.69 -1.15
CA GLU A 92 -3.18 8.45 -1.80
C GLU A 92 -4.31 7.79 -0.99
N PHE A 93 -4.20 7.78 0.34
CA PHE A 93 -5.19 7.20 1.25
C PHE A 93 -6.54 7.92 1.17
N ASP A 94 -6.56 9.24 1.23
CA ASP A 94 -7.79 10.03 1.18
C ASP A 94 -8.48 9.94 -0.20
N ASN A 95 -7.70 9.69 -1.26
CA ASN A 95 -8.22 9.56 -2.62
C ASN A 95 -8.63 8.13 -3.02
N ILE A 96 -8.50 7.12 -2.15
CA ILE A 96 -9.01 5.77 -2.46
C ILE A 96 -10.55 5.82 -2.54
N SER A 97 -11.08 5.51 -3.71
CA SER A 97 -12.52 5.50 -3.96
C SER A 97 -13.19 4.21 -3.50
N GLU A 98 -14.50 4.29 -3.22
CA GLU A 98 -15.33 3.11 -2.94
C GLU A 98 -15.22 2.05 -4.05
N LYS A 99 -15.16 2.49 -5.32
CA LYS A 99 -15.01 1.59 -6.46
C LYS A 99 -13.73 0.77 -6.38
N GLU A 100 -12.60 1.37 -6.00
CA GLU A 100 -11.33 0.67 -5.84
C GLU A 100 -11.37 -0.34 -4.70
N ILE A 101 -12.05 0.00 -3.59
CA ILE A 101 -12.27 -0.92 -2.47
C ILE A 101 -13.09 -2.13 -2.92
N GLN A 102 -14.18 -1.90 -3.67
CA GLN A 102 -15.03 -2.97 -4.18
C GLN A 102 -14.30 -3.88 -5.17
N ILE A 103 -13.46 -3.32 -6.06
CA ILE A 103 -12.61 -4.11 -6.97
C ILE A 103 -11.65 -4.98 -6.16
N TYR A 104 -10.98 -4.42 -5.16
CA TYR A 104 -10.06 -5.17 -4.31
C TYR A 104 -10.74 -6.39 -3.65
N LEU A 105 -11.93 -6.18 -3.08
CA LEU A 105 -12.72 -7.24 -2.43
C LEU A 105 -13.18 -8.33 -3.41
N GLN A 106 -13.45 -7.98 -4.67
CA GLN A 106 -13.83 -8.95 -5.70
C GLN A 106 -12.64 -9.82 -6.15
N GLU A 107 -11.45 -9.22 -6.20
CA GLU A 107 -10.22 -9.92 -6.58
C GLU A 107 -9.63 -10.78 -5.44
N HIS A 108 -9.99 -10.49 -4.18
CA HIS A 108 -9.47 -11.14 -2.98
C HIS A 108 -10.63 -11.58 -2.05
N PRO A 109 -11.37 -12.65 -2.42
CA PRO A 109 -12.54 -13.13 -1.67
C PRO A 109 -12.20 -13.72 -0.30
#